data_AF-I4CRG6-F1
#
_entry.id   AF-I4CRG6-F1
#
_cell.length_a   1.000
_cell.length_b   1.000
_cell.length_c   1.000
_cell.angle_alpha   90.00
_cell.angle_beta   90.00
_cell.angle_gamma   90.00
#
_symmetry.space_group_name_H-M   'P 1'
#
loop_
_entity.id
_entity.type
_entity.pdbx_description
1 polymer ?
#
loop_
_entity_poly.entity_id
_entity_poly.type
_entity_poly.pdbx_seq_one_letter_code
_entity_poly.pdbx_strand_id
1 'polypeptide(L)'
;MSSRAQGRCYGAFGRVLSLVLAAPLALVLLIHPAAMLDGQGGYSHPQLMLVMWGISAGFVHGVGFVPQWWGWRWLLGPLPAWLLCALGYAVLFQAQLG
;
A
#
# COMPACT_ATOMS: atom_id res chain seq x y z
N MET A 1 -0.98 10.63 -25.96
CA MET A 1 -2.17 10.47 -25.08
C MET A 1 -1.84 10.05 -23.64
N SER A 2 -0.57 10.08 -23.19
CA SER A 2 -0.16 9.60 -21.84
C SER A 2 -0.17 10.69 -20.73
N SER A 3 -0.08 11.98 -21.08
CA SER A 3 0.05 13.05 -20.06
C SER A 3 -1.21 13.34 -19.23
N ARG A 4 -2.42 13.04 -19.75
CA ARG A 4 -3.68 13.32 -19.04
C ARG A 4 -4.07 12.25 -18.02
N ALA A 5 -3.64 11.01 -18.21
CA ALA A 5 -3.85 9.93 -17.24
C ALA A 5 -2.94 10.13 -16.01
N GLN A 6 -1.68 10.48 -16.24
CA GLN A 6 -0.72 10.77 -15.16
C GLN A 6 -1.18 11.94 -14.27
N GLY A 7 -1.72 13.01 -14.86
CA GLY A 7 -2.22 14.18 -14.12
C GLY A 7 -3.45 13.91 -13.23
N ARG A 8 -4.27 12.90 -13.56
CA ARG A 8 -5.40 12.47 -12.71
C ARG A 8 -4.94 11.55 -11.59
N CYS A 9 -4.00 10.64 -11.86
CA CYS A 9 -3.46 9.74 -10.83
C CYS A 9 -2.58 10.48 -9.79
N TYR A 10 -1.86 11.54 -10.20
CA TYR A 10 -1.08 12.41 -9.29
C TYR A 10 -1.86 13.64 -8.79
N GLY A 11 -3.15 13.77 -9.17
CA GLY A 11 -4.03 14.80 -8.64
C GLY A 11 -4.21 14.67 -7.13
N ALA A 12 -4.69 15.72 -6.46
CA ALA A 12 -4.92 15.70 -5.01
C ALA A 12 -5.77 14.49 -4.58
N PHE A 13 -6.73 14.09 -5.41
CA PHE A 13 -7.58 12.93 -5.15
C PHE A 13 -6.82 11.60 -5.12
N GLY A 14 -5.94 11.33 -6.10
CA GLY A 14 -5.15 10.10 -6.13
C GLY A 14 -4.15 10.00 -4.98
N ARG A 15 -3.64 11.15 -4.53
CA ARG A 15 -2.76 11.28 -3.37
C ARG A 15 -3.50 11.00 -2.06
N VAL A 16 -4.65 11.65 -1.86
CA VAL A 16 -5.52 11.42 -0.69
C VAL A 16 -5.98 9.96 -0.65
N LEU A 17 -6.37 9.38 -1.78
CA LEU A 17 -6.75 7.96 -1.85
C LEU A 17 -5.61 7.04 -1.37
N SER A 18 -4.38 7.27 -1.84
CA SER A 18 -3.22 6.50 -1.38
C SER A 18 -2.95 6.65 0.11
N LEU A 19 -3.11 7.86 0.67
CA LEU A 19 -2.98 8.07 2.13
C LEU A 19 -4.08 7.36 2.91
N VAL A 20 -5.33 7.46 2.43
CA VAL A 20 -6.48 6.82 3.09
C VAL A 20 -6.40 5.30 3.06
N LEU A 21 -5.79 4.72 2.02
CA LEU A 21 -5.54 3.26 1.97
C LEU A 21 -4.37 2.84 2.87
N ALA A 22 -3.26 3.60 2.85
CA ALA A 22 -2.05 3.22 3.59
C ALA A 22 -2.14 3.48 5.10
N ALA A 23 -2.72 4.61 5.52
CA ALA A 23 -2.78 5.03 6.92
C ALA A 23 -3.49 4.02 7.86
N PRO A 24 -4.70 3.51 7.55
CA PRO A 24 -5.36 2.54 8.41
C PRO A 24 -4.63 1.19 8.43
N LEU A 25 -4.09 0.72 7.29
CA LEU A 25 -3.26 -0.49 7.27
C LEU A 25 -2.02 -0.34 8.16
N ALA A 26 -1.35 0.81 8.10
CA ALA A 26 -0.21 1.12 8.96
C ALA A 26 -0.61 1.19 10.43
N LEU A 27 -1.74 1.82 10.76
CA LEU A 27 -2.24 1.93 12.12
C LEU A 27 -2.61 0.58 12.72
N VAL A 28 -3.27 -0.30 11.94
CA VAL A 28 -3.58 -1.67 12.34
C VAL A 28 -2.30 -2.46 12.59
N LEU A 29 -1.35 -2.44 11.66
CA LEU A 29 -0.06 -3.14 11.83
C LEU A 29 0.75 -2.61 13.02
N LEU A 30 0.68 -1.30 13.31
CA LEU A 30 1.38 -0.66 14.42
C LEU A 30 0.76 -1.02 15.78
N ILE A 31 -0.57 -1.02 15.88
CA ILE A 31 -1.29 -1.28 17.14
C ILE A 31 -1.42 -2.78 17.42
N HIS A 32 -1.72 -3.57 16.39
CA HIS A 32 -1.97 -5.00 16.47
C HIS A 32 -1.33 -5.72 15.27
N PRO A 33 0.00 -5.95 15.30
CA PRO A 33 0.67 -6.70 14.24
C PRO A 33 0.13 -8.13 14.09
N ALA A 34 -0.37 -8.70 15.20
CA ALA A 34 -1.03 -10.00 15.22
C ALA A 34 -2.35 -10.04 14.42
N ALA A 35 -2.96 -8.90 14.11
CA ALA A 35 -4.16 -8.86 13.27
C ALA A 35 -3.87 -9.24 11.80
N MET A 36 -2.60 -9.34 11.40
CA MET A 36 -2.16 -9.85 10.10
C MET A 36 -1.52 -11.25 10.19
N LEU A 37 -1.85 -12.02 11.22
CA LEU A 37 -1.49 -13.44 11.26
C LEU A 37 -2.18 -14.19 10.13
N ASP A 38 -1.49 -15.16 9.54
CA ASP A 38 -2.13 -16.05 8.57
C ASP A 38 -3.09 -17.03 9.28
N GLY A 39 -3.96 -17.68 8.50
CA GLY A 39 -4.97 -18.62 9.00
C GLY A 39 -4.41 -19.88 9.70
N GLN A 40 -3.10 -20.01 9.90
CA GLN A 40 -2.43 -21.03 10.73
C GLN A 40 -1.85 -20.45 12.02
N GLY A 41 -2.13 -19.18 12.35
CA GLY A 41 -1.64 -18.51 13.56
C GLY A 41 -0.16 -18.11 13.50
N GLY A 42 0.44 -18.14 12.31
CA GLY A 42 1.83 -17.76 12.05
C GLY A 42 1.98 -16.42 11.33
N TYR A 43 3.19 -15.84 11.39
CA TYR A 43 3.54 -14.70 10.56
C TYR A 43 4.06 -15.19 9.21
N SER A 44 3.26 -15.01 8.17
CA SER A 44 3.73 -15.13 6.80
C SER A 44 4.66 -13.96 6.46
N HIS A 45 5.94 -14.08 6.80
CA HIS A 45 6.99 -13.08 6.54
C HIS A 45 6.92 -12.43 5.14
N PRO A 46 6.82 -13.17 4.02
CA PRO A 46 6.77 -12.55 2.70
C PRO A 46 5.51 -11.72 2.48
N GLN A 47 4.36 -12.14 3.02
CA GLN A 47 3.12 -11.37 2.92
C GLN A 47 3.23 -10.08 3.70
N LEU A 48 3.75 -10.14 4.93
CA LEU A 48 3.98 -8.95 5.76
C LEU A 48 4.90 -7.95 5.05
N MET A 49 5.99 -8.43 4.45
CA MET A 49 6.90 -7.59 3.67
C MET A 49 6.21 -6.91 2.48
N LEU A 50 5.33 -7.62 1.76
CA LEU A 50 4.55 -7.05 0.66
C LEU A 50 3.57 -5.99 1.15
N VAL A 51 2.93 -6.20 2.31
CA VAL A 51 2.04 -5.19 2.91
C VAL A 51 2.83 -3.95 3.34
N MET A 52 3.96 -4.12 4.02
CA MET A 52 4.82 -3.01 4.42
C MET A 52 5.36 -2.23 3.21
N TRP A 53 5.66 -2.93 2.11
CA TRP A 53 5.99 -2.29 0.84
C TRP A 53 4.82 -1.46 0.33
N GLY A 54 3.61 -2.02 0.30
CA GLY A 54 2.40 -1.33 -0.13
C GLY A 54 2.12 -0.06 0.66
N ILE A 55 2.24 -0.12 1.98
CA ILE A 55 2.12 1.03 2.88
C ILE A 55 3.16 2.10 2.52
N SER A 56 4.42 1.70 2.34
CA SER A 56 5.51 2.62 1.99
C SER A 56 5.27 3.30 0.64
N ALA A 57 4.90 2.54 -0.39
CA ALA A 57 4.54 3.07 -1.71
C ALA A 57 3.31 3.99 -1.65
N GLY A 58 2.31 3.64 -0.82
CA GLY A 58 1.12 4.45 -0.56
C GLY A 58 1.43 5.79 0.10
N PHE A 59 2.33 5.82 1.09
CA PHE A 59 2.80 7.07 1.67
C PHE A 59 3.63 7.90 0.69
N VAL A 60 4.57 7.29 -0.04
CA VAL A 60 5.41 7.98 -1.04
C VAL A 60 4.54 8.65 -2.12
N HIS A 61 3.59 7.91 -2.70
CA HIS A 61 2.65 8.49 -3.66
C HIS A 61 1.72 9.51 -2.99
N GLY A 62 1.24 9.22 -1.78
CA GLY A 62 0.29 10.03 -1.03
C GLY A 62 0.81 11.42 -0.65
N VAL A 63 2.08 11.55 -0.27
CA VAL A 63 2.72 12.86 -0.02
C VAL A 63 3.08 13.61 -1.30
N GLY A 64 2.97 12.95 -2.46
CA GLY A 64 3.33 13.50 -3.76
C GLY A 64 4.84 13.45 -4.06
N PHE A 65 5.58 12.58 -3.37
CA PHE A 65 7.00 12.38 -3.68
C PHE A 65 7.14 11.62 -5.00
N VAL A 66 7.90 12.20 -5.94
CA VAL A 66 8.18 11.58 -7.24
C VAL A 66 9.64 11.14 -7.26
N PRO A 67 9.95 9.83 -7.24
CA PRO A 67 11.31 9.34 -7.29
C PRO A 67 12.02 9.76 -8.59
N GLN A 68 13.24 10.30 -8.48
CA GLN A 68 14.05 10.73 -9.62
C GLN A 68 14.54 9.55 -10.48
N TRP A 69 14.82 8.41 -9.83
CA TRP A 69 15.31 7.19 -10.48
C TRP A 69 14.15 6.34 -11.01
N TRP A 70 14.24 5.91 -12.27
CA TRP A 70 13.20 5.16 -12.98
C TRP A 70 12.75 3.88 -12.25
N GLY A 71 13.69 3.10 -11.70
CA GLY A 71 13.36 1.86 -10.97
C GLY A 71 12.47 2.10 -9.75
N TRP A 72 12.81 3.10 -8.93
CA TRP A 72 12.01 3.49 -7.77
C TRP A 72 10.65 4.04 -8.15
N ARG A 73 10.57 4.73 -9.30
CA ARG A 73 9.31 5.27 -9.80
C ARG A 73 8.32 4.19 -10.24
N TRP A 74 8.81 3.02 -10.66
CA TRP A 74 7.97 1.84 -10.89
C TRP A 74 7.59 1.16 -9.59
N LEU A 75 8.54 0.97 -8.67
CA LEU A 75 8.31 0.26 -7.40
C LEU A 75 7.44 1.02 -6.38
N LEU A 76 7.56 2.36 -6.35
CA LEU A 76 6.83 3.27 -5.46
C LEU A 76 5.79 4.10 -6.23
N GLY A 77 5.43 3.65 -7.44
CA GLY A 77 4.42 4.29 -8.26
C GLY A 77 3.00 4.07 -7.74
N PRO A 78 2.01 4.78 -8.32
CA PRO A 78 0.60 4.66 -7.92
C PRO A 78 0.03 3.25 -8.10
N LEU A 79 0.38 2.56 -9.19
CA LEU A 79 -0.10 1.20 -9.47
C LEU A 79 0.33 0.18 -8.40
N PRO A 80 1.63 0.02 -8.09
CA PRO A 80 2.04 -0.88 -7.01
C PRO A 80 1.50 -0.46 -5.65
N ALA A 81 1.42 0.85 -5.37
CA ALA A 81 0.83 1.32 -4.11
C ALA A 81 -0.60 0.80 -3.92
N TRP A 82 -1.45 0.93 -4.95
CA TRP A 82 -2.84 0.48 -4.86
C TRP A 82 -2.97 -1.03 -4.85
N LEU A 83 -2.23 -1.74 -5.71
CA LEU A 83 -2.26 -3.21 -5.76
C LEU A 83 -1.78 -3.84 -4.44
N LEU A 84 -0.70 -3.33 -3.87
CA LEU A 84 -0.15 -3.84 -2.60
C LEU A 84 -1.01 -3.43 -1.40
N CYS A 85 -1.59 -2.22 -1.39
CA CYS A 85 -2.58 -1.86 -0.36
C CYS A 85 -3.80 -2.77 -0.44
N ALA A 86 -4.33 -3.02 -1.64
CA ALA A 86 -5.47 -3.93 -1.83
C ALA A 86 -5.14 -5.35 -1.34
N LEU A 87 -3.92 -5.85 -1.62
CA LEU A 87 -3.43 -7.10 -1.04
C LEU A 87 -3.38 -7.06 0.49
N GLY A 88 -2.89 -5.98 1.08
CA GLY A 88 -2.86 -5.82 2.55
C GLY A 88 -4.25 -5.85 3.17
N TYR A 89 -5.24 -5.21 2.55
CA TYR A 89 -6.63 -5.31 2.97
C TYR A 89 -7.20 -6.73 2.80
N ALA A 90 -6.84 -7.43 1.72
CA ALA A 90 -7.27 -8.81 1.50
C ALA A 90 -6.70 -9.75 2.57
N VAL A 91 -5.41 -9.59 2.91
CA VAL A 91 -4.75 -10.34 4.00
C VAL A 91 -5.43 -10.05 5.33
N LEU A 92 -5.67 -8.77 5.64
CA LEU A 92 -6.39 -8.39 6.85
C LEU A 92 -7.80 -8.98 6.89
N PHE A 93 -8.53 -8.95 5.79
CA PHE A 93 -9.87 -9.52 5.71
C PHE A 93 -9.88 -11.04 5.88
N GLN A 94 -8.90 -11.74 5.31
CA GLN A 94 -8.73 -13.17 5.53
C GLN A 94 -8.39 -13.49 6.99
N ALA A 95 -7.51 -12.70 7.61
CA ALA A 95 -7.14 -12.87 9.02
C ALA A 95 -8.31 -12.64 9.99
N GLN A 96 -9.33 -11.86 9.60
CA GLN A 96 -10.56 -11.66 10.40
C GLN A 96 -11.60 -12.77 10.19
N LEU A 97 -11.49 -13.55 9.12
CA LEU A 97 -12.43 -14.64 8.78
C LEU A 97 -11.95 -16.03 9.21
N GLY A 98 -10.66 -16.17 9.52
CA GLY A 98 -10.06 -17.40 10.08
C GLY A 98 -10.06 -17.40 11.59
#